data_AF-A0A2P2I3G3-F1
#
_entry.id   AF-A0A2P2I3G3-F1
#
_cell.length_a   1.000
_cell.length_b   1.000
_cell.length_c   1.000
_cell.angle_alpha   90.00
_cell.angle_beta   90.00
_cell.angle_gamma   90.00
#
_symmetry.space_group_name_H-M   'P 1'
#
loop_
_entity.id
_entity.type
_entity.pdbx_description
1 polymer ?
#
loop_
_entity_poly.entity_id
_entity_poly.type
_entity_poly.pdbx_seq_one_letter_code
_entity_poly.pdbx_strand_id
1 'polypeptide(L)'
;MSEVVETQNMVEPSNPLVREPDYLEKQKRWKERKPVTIDSAVPEDEENQTVIVESAQTLKRRTAVSAGRAGGVYIPPAKLRALQAGIAKDTSTPEYQRIVWDALRASINGIINKASEDNLKQVVPELFRENLIRGKGLFCRALMKSQMTAPGFSHVFVALLGIVNTKMPEIGDLFVKRVIMQFQRAYRRNDKIVLNAIVMCFAQLINQLIVHEVGALELLTLLLDKPTDDSVDIALTFLKHCGARLTEVSPRGIYAVFESLRTIVSEGNVNIRTQYAIEQLMAIRKDKFQEYPALIESLDLVDEDDIITHDLSISEKHDIEPELDIFRFCPTFEQEETLYKEISSEILGSDDEEDEDDDDDEDDDDEDDGD
;
A
#
# COMPACT_ATOMS: atom_id res chain seq x y z
N MET A 1 18.91 59.77 -46.29
CA MET A 1 19.93 59.05 -45.50
C MET A 1 19.39 58.99 -44.09
N SER A 2 18.65 57.90 -43.81
CA SER A 2 19.05 56.76 -42.94
C SER A 2 18.74 57.09 -41.47
N GLU A 3 17.51 56.79 -41.01
CA GLU A 3 17.10 55.54 -40.31
C GLU A 3 17.96 55.22 -39.09
N VAL A 4 17.41 55.43 -37.89
CA VAL A 4 17.44 54.48 -36.75
C VAL A 4 16.17 54.72 -35.93
N VAL A 5 15.22 53.78 -36.00
CA VAL A 5 14.09 53.66 -35.06
C VAL A 5 14.51 52.65 -34.02
N GLU A 6 14.66 53.08 -32.77
CA GLU A 6 15.00 52.23 -31.65
C GLU A 6 13.70 51.73 -31.00
N THR A 7 13.24 50.54 -31.41
CA THR A 7 12.12 49.84 -30.74
C THR A 7 12.66 49.06 -29.54
N GLN A 8 12.26 49.48 -28.34
CA GLN A 8 12.43 48.69 -27.12
C GLN A 8 11.59 47.40 -27.23
N ASN A 9 12.24 46.24 -27.22
CA ASN A 9 11.60 44.95 -27.06
C ASN A 9 11.18 44.77 -25.59
N MET A 10 9.88 44.87 -25.30
CA MET A 10 9.29 44.29 -24.10
C MET A 10 9.13 42.78 -24.33
N VAL A 11 9.85 41.97 -23.55
CA VAL A 11 9.66 40.52 -23.50
C VAL A 11 8.47 40.25 -22.56
N GLU A 12 7.35 39.79 -23.10
CA GLU A 12 6.25 39.21 -22.31
C GLU A 12 6.69 37.85 -21.75
N PRO A 13 6.35 37.51 -20.49
CA PRO A 13 6.65 36.21 -19.94
C PRO A 13 5.74 35.15 -20.58
N SER A 14 6.37 34.14 -21.18
CA SER A 14 5.73 32.94 -21.73
C SER A 14 4.87 32.25 -20.66
N ASN A 15 3.57 32.16 -20.94
CA ASN A 15 2.56 31.45 -20.16
C ASN A 15 2.65 29.92 -20.39
N PRO A 16 3.02 29.08 -19.40
CA PRO A 16 3.09 27.64 -19.58
C PRO A 16 1.76 27.00 -19.15
N LEU A 17 0.69 27.27 -19.89
CA LEU A 17 -0.58 26.56 -19.75
C LEU A 17 -1.21 26.33 -21.14
N VAL A 18 -0.49 25.63 -22.01
CA VAL A 18 -1.11 25.00 -23.18
C VAL A 18 -1.28 23.53 -22.85
N ARG A 19 -2.44 23.21 -22.29
CA ARG A 19 -2.90 21.84 -22.02
C ARG A 19 -3.09 21.11 -23.35
N GLU A 20 -2.55 19.90 -23.45
CA GLU A 20 -2.71 19.05 -24.63
C GLU A 20 -4.21 18.76 -24.94
N PRO A 21 -4.62 18.77 -26.23
CA PRO A 21 -6.03 18.62 -26.63
C PRO A 21 -6.69 17.26 -26.26
N ASP A 22 -5.90 16.21 -26.01
CA ASP A 22 -6.40 14.83 -25.81
C ASP A 22 -7.19 14.65 -24.50
N TYR A 23 -6.93 15.48 -23.48
CA TYR A 23 -7.58 15.37 -22.17
C TYR A 23 -9.06 15.83 -22.17
N LEU A 24 -9.37 16.88 -22.92
CA LEU A 24 -10.73 17.42 -23.03
C LEU A 24 -11.65 16.52 -23.86
N GLU A 25 -11.08 15.79 -24.82
CA GLU A 25 -11.80 14.86 -25.67
C GLU A 25 -12.19 13.57 -24.91
N LYS A 26 -11.31 13.11 -24.01
CA LYS A 26 -11.60 12.02 -23.05
C LYS A 26 -12.70 12.40 -22.06
N GLN A 27 -12.72 13.65 -21.56
CA GLN A 27 -13.81 14.15 -20.69
C GLN A 27 -15.17 14.25 -21.39
N LYS A 28 -15.22 14.64 -22.67
CA LYS A 28 -16.48 14.68 -23.43
C LYS A 28 -17.05 13.28 -23.65
N ARG A 29 -16.19 12.32 -24.00
CA ARG A 29 -16.56 10.90 -24.17
C ARG A 29 -17.06 10.25 -22.88
N TRP A 30 -16.58 10.72 -21.73
CA TRP A 30 -17.06 10.30 -20.40
C TRP A 30 -18.46 10.83 -20.06
N LYS A 31 -18.75 12.11 -20.37
CA LYS A 31 -20.05 12.74 -20.09
C LYS A 31 -21.22 12.19 -20.92
N GLU A 32 -20.93 11.52 -22.03
CA GLU A 32 -21.95 10.96 -22.94
C GLU A 32 -22.35 9.51 -22.59
N ARG A 33 -21.69 8.85 -21.63
CA ARG A 33 -22.07 7.49 -21.19
C ARG A 33 -23.32 7.57 -20.31
N LYS A 34 -24.44 7.04 -20.81
CA LYS A 34 -25.67 6.92 -20.01
C LYS A 34 -25.43 5.95 -18.83
N PRO A 35 -25.90 6.29 -17.61
CA PRO A 35 -25.74 5.42 -16.45
C PRO A 35 -26.52 4.12 -16.65
N VAL A 36 -25.87 2.99 -16.41
CA VAL A 36 -26.52 1.68 -16.30
C VAL A 36 -27.22 1.67 -14.95
N THR A 37 -28.55 1.68 -14.96
CA THR A 37 -29.37 1.45 -13.77
C THR A 37 -29.22 -0.01 -13.34
N ILE A 38 -28.60 -0.24 -12.19
CA ILE A 38 -28.60 -1.53 -11.50
C ILE A 38 -29.55 -1.37 -10.31
N ASP A 39 -30.65 -2.12 -10.34
CA ASP A 39 -31.65 -2.15 -9.28
C ASP A 39 -31.02 -2.57 -7.95
N SER A 40 -31.34 -1.80 -6.91
CA SER A 40 -30.92 -2.01 -5.53
C SER A 40 -31.73 -3.12 -4.87
N ALA A 41 -31.14 -4.32 -4.78
CA ALA A 41 -31.45 -5.32 -3.76
C ALA A 41 -30.28 -6.31 -3.69
N VAL A 42 -29.49 -6.27 -2.62
CA VAL A 42 -28.52 -7.31 -2.29
C VAL A 42 -29.23 -8.25 -1.31
N PRO A 43 -29.56 -9.51 -1.69
CA PRO A 43 -30.03 -10.51 -0.74
C PRO A 43 -28.85 -10.97 0.12
N GLU A 44 -29.10 -11.23 1.40
CA GLU A 44 -28.12 -11.87 2.29
C GLU A 44 -27.93 -13.33 1.85
N ASP A 45 -26.70 -13.71 1.49
CA ASP A 45 -26.34 -15.01 0.90
C ASP A 45 -26.38 -16.17 1.94
N GLU A 46 -27.51 -16.86 2.05
CA GLU A 46 -27.61 -18.20 2.67
C GLU A 46 -26.99 -19.32 1.78
N GLU A 47 -26.80 -19.06 0.48
CA GLU A 47 -26.21 -20.04 -0.46
C GLU A 47 -24.74 -20.35 -0.16
N ASN A 48 -23.99 -19.38 0.39
CA ASN A 48 -22.57 -19.57 0.69
C ASN A 48 -22.33 -20.54 1.86
N GLN A 49 -23.30 -20.74 2.76
CA GLN A 49 -23.21 -21.77 3.80
C GLN A 49 -23.45 -23.17 3.25
N THR A 50 -24.33 -23.35 2.26
CA THR A 50 -24.63 -24.68 1.71
C THR A 50 -23.45 -25.27 0.92
N VAL A 51 -22.72 -24.45 0.16
CA VAL A 51 -21.51 -24.86 -0.58
C VAL A 51 -20.35 -25.20 0.36
N ILE A 52 -20.24 -24.52 1.50
CA ILE A 52 -19.23 -24.82 2.55
C ILE A 52 -19.56 -26.15 3.25
N VAL A 53 -20.84 -26.45 3.47
CA VAL A 53 -21.27 -27.69 4.15
C VAL A 53 -21.13 -28.91 3.23
N GLU A 54 -21.43 -28.77 1.94
CA GLU A 54 -21.32 -29.86 0.96
C GLU A 54 -19.87 -30.18 0.59
N SER A 55 -19.01 -29.16 0.49
CA SER A 55 -17.56 -29.35 0.32
C SER A 55 -16.90 -29.96 1.58
N ALA A 56 -17.35 -29.59 2.79
CA ALA A 56 -16.88 -30.19 4.04
C ALA A 56 -17.32 -31.67 4.22
N GLN A 57 -18.49 -32.05 3.70
CA GLN A 57 -18.97 -33.45 3.72
C GLN A 57 -18.25 -34.33 2.69
N THR A 58 -17.87 -33.75 1.54
CA THR A 58 -17.12 -34.47 0.50
C THR A 58 -15.66 -34.70 0.91
N LEU A 59 -15.07 -33.76 1.66
CA LEU A 59 -13.72 -33.88 2.22
C LEU A 59 -13.63 -34.91 3.35
N LYS A 60 -14.68 -35.06 4.18
CA LYS A 60 -14.76 -36.08 5.25
C LYS A 60 -14.85 -37.52 4.74
N ARG A 61 -15.27 -37.74 3.49
CA ARG A 61 -15.46 -39.09 2.93
C ARG A 61 -14.19 -39.71 2.32
N ARG A 62 -13.14 -38.91 2.05
CA ARG A 62 -11.86 -39.39 1.48
C ARG A 62 -10.75 -39.61 2.51
N THR A 63 -10.98 -39.32 3.79
CA THR A 63 -9.98 -39.44 4.87
C THR A 63 -10.34 -40.51 5.90
N ALA A 64 -10.98 -41.61 5.48
CA ALA A 64 -11.27 -42.75 6.35
C ALA A 64 -10.12 -43.77 6.33
N VAL A 65 -8.91 -43.37 6.71
CA VAL A 65 -7.86 -44.31 7.16
C VAL A 65 -7.12 -43.66 8.34
N SER A 66 -7.43 -44.17 9.54
CA SER A 66 -6.71 -44.02 10.81
C SER A 66 -6.43 -42.59 11.33
N ALA A 67 -7.40 -42.03 12.05
CA ALA A 67 -7.23 -40.80 12.83
C ALA A 67 -6.71 -41.10 14.24
N GLY A 68 -5.51 -40.62 14.57
CA GLY A 68 -5.04 -40.40 15.94
C GLY A 68 -5.57 -39.09 16.49
N ARG A 69 -5.74 -39.03 17.82
CA ARG A 69 -6.53 -38.03 18.55
C ARG A 69 -5.78 -36.70 18.78
N ALA A 70 -5.40 -36.01 17.71
CA ALA A 70 -5.03 -34.58 17.67
C ALA A 70 -4.97 -34.16 16.19
N GLY A 71 -5.91 -33.31 15.76
CA GLY A 71 -6.25 -33.05 14.36
C GLY A 71 -5.27 -32.19 13.57
N GLY A 72 -4.09 -32.72 13.30
CA GLY A 72 -3.17 -32.26 12.26
C GLY A 72 -2.22 -33.40 11.95
N VAL A 73 -2.15 -33.86 10.70
CA VAL A 73 -1.13 -34.83 10.30
C VAL A 73 0.20 -34.10 10.36
N TYR A 74 0.94 -34.28 11.47
CA TYR A 74 2.31 -33.81 11.55
C TYR A 74 3.12 -34.58 10.50
N ILE A 75 3.46 -33.89 9.42
CA ILE A 75 4.42 -34.37 8.44
C ILE A 75 5.78 -33.90 8.95
N PRO A 76 6.68 -34.81 9.33
CA PRO A 76 8.02 -34.44 9.78
C PRO A 76 8.72 -33.55 8.73
N PRO A 77 9.45 -32.50 9.12
CA PRO A 77 10.08 -31.56 8.17
C PRO A 77 10.94 -32.23 7.10
N ALA A 78 11.63 -33.34 7.42
CA ALA A 78 12.39 -34.13 6.45
C ALA A 78 11.49 -34.83 5.41
N LYS A 79 10.32 -35.32 5.84
CA LYS A 79 9.34 -35.96 4.95
C LYS A 79 8.60 -34.92 4.12
N LEU A 80 8.36 -33.73 4.67
CA LEU A 80 7.82 -32.58 3.94
C LEU A 80 8.81 -32.11 2.87
N ARG A 81 10.11 -32.01 3.21
CA ARG A 81 11.21 -31.75 2.26
C ARG A 81 11.30 -32.82 1.16
N ALA A 82 11.22 -34.10 1.50
CA ALA A 82 11.24 -35.18 0.51
C ALA A 82 10.01 -35.17 -0.41
N LEU A 83 8.83 -34.80 0.12
CA LEU A 83 7.59 -34.67 -0.66
C LEU A 83 7.64 -33.44 -1.58
N GLN A 84 8.22 -32.34 -1.10
CA GLN A 84 8.52 -31.14 -1.88
C GLN A 84 9.55 -31.42 -2.97
N ALA A 85 10.61 -32.19 -2.69
CA ALA A 85 11.63 -32.59 -3.67
C ALA A 85 11.05 -33.46 -4.80
N GLY A 86 10.03 -34.29 -4.51
CA GLY A 86 9.29 -35.05 -5.54
C GLY A 86 8.36 -34.19 -6.41
N ILE A 87 7.79 -33.12 -5.84
CA ILE A 87 6.91 -32.16 -6.54
C ILE A 87 7.74 -31.13 -7.33
N ALA A 88 8.97 -30.82 -6.91
CA ALA A 88 9.87 -29.86 -7.54
C ALA A 88 10.36 -30.26 -8.94
N LYS A 89 10.09 -31.48 -9.40
CA LYS A 89 10.45 -31.93 -10.76
C LYS A 89 9.48 -31.46 -11.85
N ASP A 90 8.27 -31.02 -11.50
CA ASP A 90 7.28 -30.55 -12.47
C ASP A 90 6.71 -29.20 -12.03
N THR A 91 7.36 -28.14 -12.52
CA THR A 91 7.05 -26.72 -12.33
C THR A 91 5.67 -26.34 -12.86
N SER A 92 5.07 -27.17 -13.72
CA SER A 92 3.75 -26.96 -14.31
C SER A 92 2.60 -27.51 -13.46
N THR A 93 2.88 -28.14 -12.30
CA THR A 93 1.83 -28.68 -11.43
C THR A 93 1.18 -27.61 -10.54
N PRO A 94 -0.16 -27.67 -10.33
CA PRO A 94 -0.82 -26.79 -9.37
C PRO A 94 -0.27 -26.90 -7.95
N GLU A 95 0.19 -28.07 -7.55
CA GLU A 95 0.78 -28.34 -6.23
C GLU A 95 2.12 -27.61 -6.06
N TYR A 96 3.00 -27.67 -7.08
CA TYR A 96 4.26 -26.94 -7.07
C TYR A 96 4.03 -25.43 -6.97
N GLN A 97 3.18 -24.88 -7.84
CA GLN A 97 2.89 -23.45 -7.82
C GLN A 97 2.27 -22.99 -6.50
N ARG A 98 1.50 -23.87 -5.84
CA ARG A 98 0.93 -23.58 -4.53
C ARG A 98 2.00 -23.48 -3.45
N ILE A 99 2.99 -24.38 -3.47
CA ILE A 99 4.13 -24.35 -2.54
C ILE A 99 4.92 -23.04 -2.74
N VAL A 100 5.23 -22.68 -3.99
CA VAL A 100 5.93 -21.42 -4.32
C VAL A 100 5.12 -20.21 -3.88
N TRP A 101 3.81 -20.19 -4.11
CA TRP A 101 2.93 -19.11 -3.66
C TRP A 101 2.92 -18.94 -2.14
N ASP A 102 2.83 -20.04 -1.40
CA ASP A 102 2.82 -20.01 0.07
C ASP A 102 4.21 -19.59 0.61
N ALA A 103 5.30 -19.95 -0.07
CA ALA A 103 6.66 -19.48 0.23
C ALA A 103 6.83 -17.97 -0.05
N LEU A 104 6.42 -17.48 -1.23
CA LEU A 104 6.40 -16.06 -1.61
C LEU A 104 5.63 -15.24 -0.57
N ARG A 105 4.46 -15.72 -0.15
CA ARG A 105 3.67 -15.09 0.90
C ARG A 105 4.44 -15.01 2.23
N ALA A 106 5.11 -16.09 2.63
CA ALA A 106 5.87 -16.11 3.87
C ALA A 106 7.07 -15.15 3.82
N SER A 107 7.80 -15.15 2.69
CA SER A 107 8.96 -14.29 2.45
C SER A 107 8.58 -12.81 2.50
N ILE A 108 7.61 -12.37 1.69
CA ILE A 108 7.11 -10.99 1.68
C ILE A 108 6.69 -10.53 3.09
N ASN A 109 5.96 -11.38 3.84
CA ASN A 109 5.59 -11.05 5.22
C ASN A 109 6.81 -10.90 6.13
N GLY A 110 7.81 -11.78 5.99
CA GLY A 110 9.06 -11.72 6.75
C GLY A 110 9.84 -10.44 6.48
N ILE A 111 10.00 -10.09 5.20
CA ILE A 111 10.71 -8.90 4.72
C ILE A 111 10.06 -7.61 5.23
N ILE A 112 8.72 -7.50 5.13
CA ILE A 112 8.00 -6.32 5.63
C ILE A 112 8.12 -6.18 7.15
N ASN A 113 8.08 -7.28 7.89
CA ASN A 113 8.12 -7.22 9.36
C ASN A 113 9.49 -6.83 9.92
N LYS A 114 10.57 -7.05 9.17
CA LYS A 114 11.93 -6.66 9.58
C LYS A 114 12.31 -5.25 9.14
N ALA A 115 11.51 -4.61 8.30
CA ALA A 115 11.79 -3.25 7.82
C ALA A 115 11.79 -2.24 8.98
N SER A 116 12.84 -1.44 9.06
CA SER A 116 13.02 -0.34 10.00
C SER A 116 13.61 0.88 9.28
N GLU A 117 13.68 2.02 9.98
CA GLU A 117 14.35 3.22 9.45
C GLU A 117 15.82 2.98 9.13
N ASP A 118 16.50 2.12 9.90
CA ASP A 118 17.95 1.91 9.79
C ASP A 118 18.34 0.93 8.67
N ASN A 119 17.46 -0.04 8.35
CA ASN A 119 17.79 -1.14 7.44
C ASN A 119 17.02 -1.11 6.13
N LEU A 120 16.19 -0.09 5.87
CA LEU A 120 15.29 -0.09 4.72
C LEU A 120 16.03 -0.31 3.38
N LYS A 121 17.21 0.31 3.22
CA LYS A 121 18.07 0.15 2.04
C LYS A 121 18.53 -1.30 1.80
N GLN A 122 18.69 -2.10 2.86
CA GLN A 122 19.10 -3.50 2.79
C GLN A 122 17.90 -4.43 2.53
N VAL A 123 16.73 -4.07 3.05
CA VAL A 123 15.47 -4.82 2.89
C VAL A 123 14.93 -4.72 1.46
N VAL A 124 15.20 -3.59 0.77
CA VAL A 124 14.69 -3.31 -0.57
C VAL A 124 15.20 -4.31 -1.62
N PRO A 125 16.51 -4.59 -1.76
CA PRO A 125 17.00 -5.59 -2.71
C PRO A 125 16.37 -6.96 -2.51
N GLU A 126 16.29 -7.42 -1.25
CA GLU A 126 15.67 -8.70 -0.90
C GLU A 126 14.19 -8.75 -1.29
N LEU A 127 13.46 -7.63 -1.14
CA LEU A 127 12.08 -7.55 -1.58
C LEU A 127 11.94 -7.68 -3.10
N PHE A 128 12.84 -7.06 -3.87
CA PHE A 128 12.80 -7.11 -5.34
C PHE A 128 13.26 -8.46 -5.93
N ARG A 129 13.91 -9.32 -5.14
CA ARG A 129 14.17 -10.72 -5.52
C ARG A 129 12.90 -11.58 -5.48
N GLU A 130 11.90 -11.19 -4.68
CA GLU A 130 10.61 -11.85 -4.60
C GLU A 130 9.67 -11.37 -5.71
N ASN A 131 8.92 -12.27 -6.37
CA ASN A 131 8.01 -11.92 -7.47
C ASN A 131 6.85 -11.02 -7.04
N LEU A 132 7.07 -9.69 -7.00
CA LEU A 132 6.08 -8.70 -6.59
C LEU A 132 4.94 -8.51 -7.60
N ILE A 133 5.14 -8.84 -8.88
CA ILE A 133 4.06 -8.78 -9.87
C ILE A 133 3.02 -9.87 -9.56
N ARG A 134 3.48 -11.10 -9.36
CA ARG A 134 2.63 -12.22 -8.91
C ARG A 134 2.11 -11.97 -7.49
N GLY A 135 2.97 -11.44 -6.63
CA GLY A 135 2.71 -11.17 -5.21
C GLY A 135 2.02 -9.86 -4.89
N LYS A 136 1.54 -9.07 -5.88
CA LYS A 136 1.07 -7.69 -5.63
C LYS A 136 0.00 -7.59 -4.55
N GLY A 137 -0.97 -8.51 -4.56
CA GLY A 137 -2.00 -8.59 -3.52
C GLY A 137 -1.45 -9.01 -2.16
N LEU A 138 -0.51 -9.96 -2.15
CA LEU A 138 0.18 -10.43 -0.94
C LEU A 138 0.98 -9.31 -0.27
N PHE A 139 1.75 -8.55 -1.06
CA PHE A 139 2.51 -7.40 -0.61
C PHE A 139 1.60 -6.33 0.00
N CYS A 140 0.57 -5.89 -0.74
CA CYS A 140 -0.37 -4.89 -0.22
C CYS A 140 -1.02 -5.35 1.09
N ARG A 141 -1.46 -6.61 1.15
CA ARG A 141 -2.09 -7.18 2.34
C ARG A 141 -1.13 -7.26 3.53
N ALA A 142 0.10 -7.71 3.30
CA ALA A 142 1.13 -7.82 4.32
C ALA A 142 1.46 -6.43 4.89
N LEU A 143 1.69 -5.46 4.03
CA LEU A 143 2.01 -4.08 4.41
C LEU A 143 0.87 -3.43 5.21
N MET A 144 -0.38 -3.54 4.73
CA MET A 144 -1.55 -3.04 5.47
C MET A 144 -1.69 -3.73 6.83
N LYS A 145 -1.46 -5.04 6.93
CA LYS A 145 -1.58 -5.77 8.19
C LYS A 145 -0.51 -5.33 9.19
N SER A 146 0.74 -5.19 8.75
CA SER A 146 1.85 -4.75 9.61
C SER A 146 1.65 -3.31 10.07
N GLN A 147 1.22 -2.43 9.16
CA GLN A 147 0.85 -1.05 9.49
C GLN A 147 -0.27 -0.97 10.52
N MET A 148 -1.36 -1.73 10.35
CA MET A 148 -2.47 -1.73 11.31
C MET A 148 -2.08 -2.29 12.69
N THR A 149 -1.09 -3.19 12.73
CA THR A 149 -0.56 -3.74 13.98
C THR A 149 0.39 -2.76 14.67
N ALA A 150 1.13 -1.97 13.89
CA ALA A 150 2.12 -1.02 14.39
C ALA A 150 2.02 0.34 13.67
N PRO A 151 0.96 1.14 13.90
CA PRO A 151 0.73 2.39 13.16
C PRO A 151 1.84 3.44 13.36
N GLY A 152 2.58 3.36 14.48
CA GLY A 152 3.74 4.20 14.75
C GLY A 152 4.89 4.03 13.76
N PHE A 153 4.94 2.95 12.98
CA PHE A 153 5.93 2.69 11.94
C PHE A 153 5.39 2.92 10.52
N SER A 154 4.25 3.61 10.38
CA SER A 154 3.63 3.85 9.07
C SER A 154 4.57 4.50 8.06
N HIS A 155 5.49 5.37 8.52
CA HIS A 155 6.48 6.03 7.69
C HIS A 155 7.45 5.05 7.03
N VAL A 156 7.90 4.02 7.76
CA VAL A 156 8.78 2.96 7.22
C VAL A 156 8.05 2.14 6.16
N PHE A 157 6.82 1.69 6.47
CA PHE A 157 6.02 0.89 5.54
C PHE A 157 5.70 1.66 4.26
N VAL A 158 5.37 2.95 4.38
CA VAL A 158 5.05 3.78 3.22
C VAL A 158 6.30 4.21 2.46
N ALA A 159 7.46 4.36 3.10
CA ALA A 159 8.73 4.54 2.40
C ALA A 159 9.08 3.31 1.55
N LEU A 160 8.91 2.09 2.09
CA LEU A 160 9.06 0.86 1.31
C LEU A 160 8.12 0.83 0.10
N LEU A 161 6.85 1.19 0.32
CA LEU A 161 5.87 1.31 -0.76
C LEU A 161 6.29 2.35 -1.80
N GLY A 162 6.85 3.50 -1.38
CA GLY A 162 7.32 4.56 -2.26
C GLY A 162 8.37 4.05 -3.24
N ILE A 163 9.34 3.28 -2.76
CA ILE A 163 10.38 2.65 -3.60
C ILE A 163 9.76 1.64 -4.55
N VAL A 164 8.85 0.78 -4.08
CA VAL A 164 8.15 -0.18 -4.95
C VAL A 164 7.32 0.55 -6.01
N ASN A 165 6.70 1.67 -5.64
CA ASN A 165 5.82 2.45 -6.50
C ASN A 165 6.55 3.13 -7.67
N THR A 166 7.85 3.47 -7.53
CA THR A 166 8.63 4.02 -8.66
C THR A 166 8.86 2.99 -9.77
N LYS A 167 9.02 1.71 -9.39
CA LYS A 167 9.28 0.61 -10.34
C LYS A 167 8.00 -0.10 -10.79
N MET A 168 7.01 -0.21 -9.90
CA MET A 168 5.77 -0.96 -10.12
C MET A 168 4.55 -0.13 -9.62
N PRO A 169 4.14 0.92 -10.35
CA PRO A 169 3.10 1.85 -9.90
C PRO A 169 1.73 1.22 -9.65
N GLU A 170 1.42 0.14 -10.37
CA GLU A 170 0.22 -0.69 -10.19
C GLU A 170 0.08 -1.21 -8.75
N ILE A 171 1.20 -1.48 -8.06
CA ILE A 171 1.21 -1.92 -6.67
C ILE A 171 0.86 -0.76 -5.74
N GLY A 172 1.42 0.43 -5.98
CA GLY A 172 1.09 1.64 -5.25
C GLY A 172 -0.39 2.02 -5.38
N ASP A 173 -0.90 2.04 -6.61
CA ASP A 173 -2.30 2.28 -6.91
C ASP A 173 -3.23 1.29 -6.19
N LEU A 174 -2.95 -0.01 -6.28
CA LEU A 174 -3.71 -1.05 -5.58
C LEU A 174 -3.69 -0.86 -4.06
N PHE A 175 -2.53 -0.52 -3.48
CA PHE A 175 -2.40 -0.28 -2.06
C PHE A 175 -3.29 0.89 -1.62
N VAL A 176 -3.22 2.03 -2.32
CA VAL A 176 -4.03 3.21 -1.99
C VAL A 176 -5.52 2.90 -2.10
N LYS A 177 -5.96 2.23 -3.18
CA LYS A 177 -7.36 1.79 -3.34
C LYS A 177 -7.84 0.94 -2.17
N ARG A 178 -7.01 0.01 -1.70
CA ARG A 178 -7.31 -0.85 -0.54
C ARG A 178 -7.38 -0.05 0.78
N VAL A 179 -6.48 0.91 0.99
CA VAL A 179 -6.50 1.82 2.15
C VAL A 179 -7.77 2.69 2.15
N ILE A 180 -8.14 3.27 1.00
CA ILE A 180 -9.40 4.05 0.85
C ILE A 180 -10.61 3.18 1.19
N MET A 181 -10.68 1.96 0.64
CA MET A 181 -11.78 1.04 0.98
C MET A 181 -11.82 0.72 2.48
N GLN A 182 -10.66 0.53 3.13
CA GLN A 182 -10.59 0.25 4.56
C GLN A 182 -11.07 1.45 5.38
N PHE A 183 -10.65 2.67 4.99
CA PHE A 183 -11.14 3.92 5.57
C PHE A 183 -12.67 4.02 5.46
N GLN A 184 -13.23 3.87 4.26
CA GLN A 184 -14.67 3.96 4.03
C GLN A 184 -15.47 2.96 4.87
N ARG A 185 -14.93 1.75 5.10
CA ARG A 185 -15.57 0.73 5.96
C ARG A 185 -15.47 1.10 7.44
N ALA A 186 -14.31 1.55 7.90
CA ALA A 186 -14.09 1.95 9.29
C ALA A 186 -14.91 3.20 9.65
N TYR A 187 -14.97 4.17 8.74
CA TYR A 187 -15.77 5.40 8.86
C TYR A 187 -17.26 5.11 9.02
N ARG A 188 -17.82 4.26 8.15
CA ARG A 188 -19.23 3.83 8.25
C ARG A 188 -19.55 3.07 9.53
N ARG A 189 -18.58 2.37 10.11
CA ARG A 189 -18.74 1.62 11.36
C ARG A 189 -18.45 2.46 12.61
N ASN A 190 -18.00 3.70 12.43
CA ASN A 190 -17.53 4.57 13.50
C ASN A 190 -16.45 3.93 14.38
N ASP A 191 -15.52 3.18 13.77
CA ASP A 191 -14.41 2.53 14.48
C ASP A 191 -13.22 3.50 14.62
N LYS A 192 -13.19 4.26 15.72
CA LYS A 192 -12.18 5.29 15.98
C LYS A 192 -10.75 4.74 16.02
N ILE A 193 -10.56 3.54 16.56
CA ILE A 193 -9.21 2.96 16.73
C ILE A 193 -8.65 2.61 15.35
N VAL A 194 -9.46 1.94 14.53
CA VAL A 194 -9.08 1.58 13.16
C VAL A 194 -8.92 2.82 12.29
N LEU A 195 -9.81 3.81 12.42
CA LEU A 195 -9.68 5.09 11.70
C LEU A 195 -8.37 5.80 12.01
N ASN A 196 -7.96 5.89 13.28
CA ASN A 196 -6.69 6.51 13.65
C ASN A 196 -5.50 5.85 12.95
N ALA A 197 -5.43 4.52 12.97
CA ALA A 197 -4.36 3.79 12.29
C ALA A 197 -4.37 4.05 10.78
N ILE A 198 -5.55 4.06 10.14
CA ILE A 198 -5.68 4.29 8.70
C ILE A 198 -5.27 5.72 8.32
N VAL A 199 -5.71 6.74 9.07
CA VAL A 199 -5.34 8.12 8.75
C VAL A 199 -3.85 8.38 8.99
N MET A 200 -3.22 7.71 9.96
CA MET A 200 -1.76 7.76 10.12
C MET A 200 -1.06 7.19 8.88
N CYS A 201 -1.52 6.07 8.33
CA CYS A 201 -1.00 5.53 7.07
C CYS A 201 -1.22 6.50 5.91
N PHE A 202 -2.43 7.01 5.77
CA PHE A 202 -2.79 7.93 4.70
C PHE A 202 -1.99 9.23 4.77
N ALA A 203 -1.67 9.72 5.98
CA ALA A 203 -0.81 10.89 6.15
C ALA A 203 0.60 10.63 5.59
N GLN A 204 1.13 9.44 5.80
CA GLN A 204 2.44 9.07 5.26
C GLN A 204 2.41 8.90 3.73
N LEU A 205 1.28 8.45 3.15
CA LEU A 205 1.10 8.41 1.69
C LEU A 205 1.17 9.80 1.06
N ILE A 206 0.61 10.81 1.74
CA ILE A 206 0.70 12.22 1.32
C ILE A 206 2.13 12.75 1.48
N ASN A 207 2.77 12.45 2.61
CA ASN A 207 4.14 12.87 2.90
C ASN A 207 5.15 12.37 1.87
N GLN A 208 5.03 11.11 1.45
CA GLN A 208 5.84 10.47 0.41
C GLN A 208 5.35 10.77 -1.03
N LEU A 209 4.35 11.65 -1.19
CA LEU A 209 3.80 12.06 -2.48
C LEU A 209 3.26 10.91 -3.36
N ILE A 210 2.91 9.78 -2.74
CA ILE A 210 2.26 8.64 -3.42
C ILE A 210 0.80 8.97 -3.72
N VAL A 211 0.17 9.78 -2.87
CA VAL A 211 -1.22 10.23 -3.06
C VAL A 211 -1.24 11.74 -3.25
N HIS A 212 -2.01 12.20 -4.24
CA HIS A 212 -2.17 13.62 -4.53
C HIS A 212 -2.82 14.36 -3.34
N GLU A 213 -2.40 15.60 -3.07
CA GLU A 213 -2.84 16.35 -1.90
C GLU A 213 -4.34 16.66 -1.86
N VAL A 214 -5.00 16.61 -3.02
CA VAL A 214 -6.46 16.69 -3.11
C VAL A 214 -7.13 15.60 -2.29
N GLY A 215 -6.58 14.38 -2.27
CA GLY A 215 -7.08 13.30 -1.42
C GLY A 215 -7.04 13.66 0.06
N ALA A 216 -5.98 14.32 0.54
CA ALA A 216 -5.90 14.78 1.92
C ALA A 216 -6.98 15.83 2.25
N LEU A 217 -7.23 16.77 1.33
CA LEU A 217 -8.24 17.82 1.51
C LEU A 217 -9.66 17.23 1.47
N GLU A 218 -9.93 16.24 0.62
CA GLU A 218 -11.19 15.49 0.61
C GLU A 218 -11.43 14.79 1.94
N LEU A 219 -10.41 14.10 2.48
CA LEU A 219 -10.49 13.43 3.77
C LEU A 219 -10.86 14.40 4.89
N LEU A 220 -10.16 15.53 4.94
CA LEU A 220 -10.37 16.57 5.95
C LEU A 220 -11.75 17.22 5.82
N THR A 221 -12.19 17.46 4.59
CA THR A 221 -13.54 17.98 4.33
C THR A 221 -14.60 17.00 4.82
N LEU A 222 -14.45 15.71 4.54
CA LEU A 222 -15.37 14.67 4.99
C LEU A 222 -15.45 14.59 6.53
N LEU A 223 -14.29 14.64 7.20
CA LEU A 223 -14.22 14.56 8.67
C LEU A 223 -14.75 15.82 9.37
N LEU A 224 -14.63 16.99 8.74
CA LEU A 224 -15.00 18.28 9.32
C LEU A 224 -16.36 18.83 8.85
N ASP A 225 -17.03 18.18 7.89
CA ASP A 225 -18.36 18.61 7.40
C ASP A 225 -19.42 18.63 8.51
N LYS A 226 -19.43 17.60 9.35
CA LYS A 226 -20.30 17.51 10.54
C LYS A 226 -19.45 17.18 11.76
N PRO A 227 -18.81 18.19 12.37
CA PRO A 227 -17.79 17.98 13.36
C PRO A 227 -18.39 17.43 14.66
N THR A 228 -17.99 16.21 14.97
CA THR A 228 -18.12 15.56 16.28
C THR A 228 -16.76 15.50 16.96
N ASP A 229 -16.72 15.35 18.29
CA ASP A 229 -15.46 15.21 19.03
C ASP A 229 -14.55 14.12 18.45
N ASP A 230 -15.12 12.97 18.07
CA ASP A 230 -14.36 11.87 17.48
C ASP A 230 -13.85 12.19 16.07
N SER A 231 -14.70 12.73 15.19
CA SER A 231 -14.27 13.09 13.83
C SER A 231 -13.20 14.19 13.80
N VAL A 232 -13.31 15.15 14.73
CA VAL A 232 -12.30 16.21 14.90
C VAL A 232 -11.01 15.61 15.43
N ASP A 233 -11.05 14.75 16.45
CA ASP A 233 -9.84 14.05 16.93
C ASP A 233 -9.11 13.30 15.79
N ILE A 234 -9.84 12.56 14.94
CA ILE A 234 -9.25 11.88 13.77
C ILE A 234 -8.62 12.89 12.80
N ALA A 235 -9.31 13.99 12.49
CA ALA A 235 -8.79 15.03 11.59
C ALA A 235 -7.54 15.71 12.15
N LEU A 236 -7.49 15.94 13.47
CA LEU A 236 -6.32 16.50 14.15
C LEU A 236 -5.13 15.54 14.09
N THR A 237 -5.34 14.25 14.34
CA THR A 237 -4.31 13.21 14.17
C THR A 237 -3.76 13.23 12.74
N PHE A 238 -4.64 13.25 11.74
CA PHE A 238 -4.23 13.30 10.34
C PHE A 238 -3.38 14.55 10.03
N LEU A 239 -3.87 15.75 10.38
CA LEU A 239 -3.15 17.01 10.17
C LEU A 239 -1.81 17.08 10.92
N LYS A 240 -1.72 16.45 12.10
CA LYS A 240 -0.47 16.38 12.84
C LYS A 240 0.62 15.71 12.02
N HIS A 241 0.29 14.66 11.29
CA HIS A 241 1.25 13.84 10.55
C HIS A 241 1.53 14.33 9.12
N CYS A 242 0.57 14.95 8.42
CA CYS A 242 0.77 15.44 7.03
C CYS A 242 0.74 16.96 6.88
N GLY A 243 0.54 17.72 7.96
CA GLY A 243 0.38 19.16 7.91
C GLY A 243 1.62 19.92 7.41
N ALA A 244 2.82 19.39 7.67
CA ALA A 244 4.07 19.91 7.10
C ALA A 244 4.02 19.86 5.57
N ARG A 245 3.79 18.67 5.00
CA ARG A 245 3.69 18.47 3.55
C ARG A 245 2.58 19.31 2.93
N LEU A 246 1.38 19.31 3.52
CA LEU A 246 0.26 20.11 3.02
C LEU A 246 0.53 21.62 3.03
N THR A 247 1.38 22.11 3.95
CA THR A 247 1.80 23.50 3.96
C THR A 247 2.69 23.84 2.76
N GLU A 248 3.51 22.89 2.30
CA GLU A 248 4.37 23.03 1.14
C GLU A 248 3.57 22.96 -0.17
N VAL A 249 2.74 21.92 -0.33
CA VAL A 249 2.07 21.63 -1.62
C VAL A 249 0.74 22.36 -1.80
N SER A 250 -0.01 22.61 -0.71
CA SER A 250 -1.32 23.26 -0.76
C SER A 250 -1.55 24.26 0.37
N PRO A 251 -0.79 25.38 0.39
CA PRO A 251 -0.88 26.39 1.45
C PRO A 251 -2.28 27.01 1.57
N ARG A 252 -3.01 27.12 0.45
CA ARG A 252 -4.40 27.62 0.45
C ARG A 252 -5.37 26.58 1.00
N GLY A 253 -5.21 25.31 0.64
CA GLY A 253 -6.06 24.22 1.12
C GLY A 253 -5.93 24.04 2.62
N ILE A 254 -4.70 23.94 3.13
CA ILE A 254 -4.46 23.79 4.57
C ILE A 254 -4.91 25.03 5.36
N TYR A 255 -4.76 26.24 4.79
CA TYR A 255 -5.28 27.46 5.42
C TYR A 255 -6.79 27.39 5.65
N ALA A 256 -7.56 26.97 4.63
CA ALA A 256 -9.00 26.81 4.74
C ALA A 256 -9.39 25.79 5.83
N VAL A 257 -8.67 24.67 5.94
CA VAL A 257 -8.90 23.66 6.99
C VAL A 257 -8.69 24.26 8.39
N PHE A 258 -7.62 25.04 8.59
CA PHE A 258 -7.39 25.70 9.87
C PHE A 258 -8.42 26.78 10.19
N GLU A 259 -8.97 27.49 9.19
CA GLU A 259 -10.12 28.39 9.42
C GLU A 259 -11.35 27.60 9.87
N SER A 260 -11.66 26.46 9.25
CA SER A 260 -12.75 25.58 9.68
C SER A 260 -12.58 25.14 11.15
N LEU A 261 -11.37 24.77 11.56
CA LEU A 261 -11.08 24.43 12.95
C LEU A 261 -11.31 25.60 13.91
N ARG A 262 -10.97 26.84 13.53
CA ARG A 262 -11.27 28.03 14.36
C ARG A 262 -12.77 28.29 14.48
N THR A 263 -13.52 28.10 13.40
CA THR A 263 -14.98 28.21 13.42
C THR A 263 -15.58 27.18 14.39
N ILE A 264 -15.13 25.93 14.34
CA ILE A 264 -15.57 24.86 15.25
C ILE A 264 -15.36 25.23 16.73
N VAL A 265 -14.20 25.79 17.07
CA VAL A 265 -13.93 26.26 18.44
C VAL A 265 -14.84 27.42 18.82
N SER A 266 -15.03 28.38 17.91
CA SER A 266 -15.80 29.60 18.17
C SER A 266 -17.29 29.34 18.34
N GLU A 267 -17.85 28.38 17.60
CA GLU A 267 -19.25 27.97 17.73
C GLU A 267 -19.53 27.20 19.02
N GLY A 268 -18.50 26.63 19.66
CA GLY A 268 -18.63 25.93 20.95
C GLY A 268 -19.36 24.58 20.87
N ASN A 269 -19.50 24.00 19.67
CA ASN A 269 -20.22 22.76 19.43
C ASN A 269 -19.43 21.49 19.81
N VAL A 270 -18.17 21.64 20.20
CA VAL A 270 -17.28 20.55 20.62
C VAL A 270 -16.89 20.68 22.09
N ASN A 271 -16.56 19.56 22.72
CA ASN A 271 -16.22 19.55 24.14
C ASN A 271 -14.88 20.27 24.41
N ILE A 272 -14.64 20.60 25.68
CA ILE A 272 -13.44 21.35 26.08
C ILE A 272 -12.12 20.62 25.76
N ARG A 273 -12.11 19.28 25.80
CA ARG A 273 -10.94 18.46 25.45
C ARG A 273 -10.60 18.59 23.96
N THR A 274 -11.60 18.55 23.10
CA THR A 274 -11.46 18.74 21.65
C THR A 274 -10.95 20.15 21.36
N GLN A 275 -11.44 21.17 22.06
CA GLN A 275 -10.92 22.55 21.94
C GLN A 275 -9.43 22.63 22.28
N TYR A 276 -9.00 22.05 23.42
CA TYR A 276 -7.59 21.96 23.78
C TYR A 276 -6.76 21.18 22.75
N ALA A 277 -7.33 20.14 22.12
CA ALA A 277 -6.63 19.40 21.06
C ALA A 277 -6.43 20.26 19.81
N ILE A 278 -7.42 21.08 19.43
CA ILE A 278 -7.31 22.04 18.32
C ILE A 278 -6.23 23.08 18.65
N GLU A 279 -6.23 23.64 19.86
CA GLU A 279 -5.21 24.60 20.31
C GLU A 279 -3.79 24.01 20.25
N GLN A 280 -3.62 22.77 20.69
CA GLN A 280 -2.34 22.05 20.56
C GLN A 280 -1.90 21.92 19.10
N LEU A 281 -2.81 21.58 18.17
CA LEU A 281 -2.47 21.53 16.75
C LEU A 281 -2.10 22.91 16.20
N MET A 282 -2.76 23.99 16.65
CA MET A 282 -2.40 25.36 16.26
C MET A 282 -0.99 25.74 16.75
N ALA A 283 -0.58 25.26 17.93
CA ALA A 283 0.79 25.43 18.42
C ALA A 283 1.79 24.66 17.54
N ILE A 284 1.51 23.39 17.21
CA ILE A 284 2.34 22.59 16.29
C ILE A 284 2.51 23.30 14.93
N ARG A 285 1.43 23.88 14.38
CA ARG A 285 1.50 24.67 13.15
C ARG A 285 2.39 25.91 13.30
N LYS A 286 2.29 26.62 14.43
CA LYS A 286 3.09 27.82 14.71
C LYS A 286 4.59 27.48 14.77
N ASP A 287 4.90 26.32 15.33
CA ASP A 287 6.26 25.76 15.39
C ASP A 287 6.65 25.06 14.08
N LYS A 288 5.87 25.25 13.01
CA LYS A 288 6.12 24.72 11.65
C LYS A 288 6.33 23.21 11.60
N PHE A 289 5.61 22.45 12.44
CA PHE A 289 5.66 21.00 12.46
C PHE A 289 7.06 20.41 12.68
N GLN A 290 7.93 21.09 13.45
CA GLN A 290 9.31 20.61 13.69
C GLN A 290 9.39 19.16 14.22
N GLU A 291 8.47 18.76 15.09
CA GLU A 291 8.38 17.39 15.62
C GLU A 291 7.70 16.39 14.66
N TYR A 292 7.08 16.89 13.59
CA TYR A 292 6.32 16.11 12.60
C TYR A 292 6.78 16.50 11.19
N PRO A 293 8.07 16.28 10.86
CA PRO A 293 8.58 16.61 9.55
C PRO A 293 7.82 15.84 8.46
N ALA A 294 7.69 16.45 7.28
CA ALA A 294 7.04 15.81 6.14
C ALA A 294 7.76 14.51 5.75
N LEU A 295 9.09 14.53 5.74
CA LEU A 295 9.90 13.38 5.38
C LEU A 295 11.03 13.21 6.39
N ILE A 296 11.32 11.97 6.75
CA ILE A 296 12.45 11.61 7.61
C ILE A 296 13.63 11.34 6.69
N GLU A 297 14.77 11.96 6.95
CA GLU A 297 15.95 11.93 6.08
C GLU A 297 16.45 10.50 5.76
N SER A 298 16.37 9.57 6.72
CA SER A 298 16.73 8.16 6.50
C SER A 298 15.80 7.42 5.54
N LEU A 299 14.58 7.94 5.35
CA LEU A 299 13.52 7.36 4.52
C LEU A 299 13.29 8.12 3.21
N ASP A 300 14.09 9.16 2.96
CA ASP A 300 14.11 9.89 1.69
C ASP A 300 15.00 9.14 0.69
N LEU A 301 14.41 8.11 0.07
CA LEU A 301 15.12 7.12 -0.76
C LEU A 301 14.71 7.17 -2.24
N VAL A 302 13.82 8.08 -2.60
CA VAL A 302 13.26 8.22 -3.95
C VAL A 302 13.53 9.64 -4.44
N ASP A 303 14.18 9.76 -5.58
CA ASP A 303 14.44 11.05 -6.20
C ASP A 303 13.12 11.71 -6.65
N GLU A 304 13.06 13.04 -6.58
CA GLU A 304 11.84 13.82 -6.87
C GLU A 304 11.27 13.55 -8.28
N ASP A 305 12.15 13.30 -9.26
CA ASP A 305 11.78 13.03 -10.66
C ASP A 305 11.17 11.63 -10.86
N ASP A 306 11.44 10.69 -9.94
CA ASP A 306 10.95 9.31 -9.98
C ASP A 306 9.66 9.11 -9.18
N ILE A 307 9.17 10.17 -8.50
CA ILE A 307 7.94 10.11 -7.70
C ILE A 307 6.72 9.93 -8.62
N ILE A 308 5.93 8.89 -8.32
CA ILE A 308 4.68 8.61 -9.02
C ILE A 308 3.51 8.83 -8.06
N THR A 309 2.70 9.84 -8.37
CA THR A 309 1.55 10.24 -7.56
C THR A 309 0.23 9.74 -8.15
N HIS A 310 -0.59 9.12 -7.31
CA HIS A 310 -1.92 8.64 -7.67
C HIS A 310 -3.00 9.64 -7.27
N ASP A 311 -3.87 9.99 -8.23
CA ASP A 311 -5.05 10.85 -8.02
C ASP A 311 -6.30 9.97 -7.86
N LEU A 312 -6.61 9.62 -6.60
CA LEU A 312 -7.72 8.75 -6.24
C LEU A 312 -8.66 9.46 -5.26
N SER A 313 -9.94 9.58 -5.62
CA SER A 313 -10.94 10.18 -4.74
C SER A 313 -11.31 9.26 -3.57
N ILE A 314 -11.45 9.83 -2.38
CA ILE A 314 -11.81 9.07 -1.17
C ILE A 314 -13.28 8.66 -1.16
N SER A 315 -14.12 9.38 -1.91
CA SER A 315 -15.57 9.13 -1.93
C SER A 315 -15.98 8.08 -2.96
N GLU A 316 -15.11 7.82 -3.94
CA GLU A 316 -15.40 6.88 -5.03
C GLU A 316 -15.15 5.43 -4.62
N LYS A 317 -15.82 4.51 -5.33
CA LYS A 317 -15.61 3.08 -5.15
C LYS A 317 -14.50 2.63 -6.10
N HIS A 318 -13.42 2.13 -5.51
CA HIS A 318 -12.28 1.57 -6.24
C HIS A 318 -12.35 0.05 -6.29
N ASP A 319 -11.77 -0.53 -7.34
CA ASP A 319 -11.53 -1.98 -7.39
C ASP A 319 -10.32 -2.33 -6.52
N ILE A 320 -10.51 -3.25 -5.58
CA ILE A 320 -9.48 -3.67 -4.62
C ILE A 320 -8.84 -5.01 -5.00
N GLU A 321 -9.31 -5.63 -6.08
CA GLU A 321 -8.82 -6.91 -6.61
C GLU A 321 -8.56 -7.96 -5.50
N PRO A 322 -9.59 -8.34 -4.70
CA PRO A 322 -9.41 -9.23 -3.54
C PRO A 322 -8.94 -10.64 -3.94
N GLU A 323 -9.16 -11.04 -5.18
CA GLU A 323 -8.71 -12.31 -5.74
C GLU A 323 -7.20 -12.47 -5.79
N LEU A 324 -6.45 -11.37 -5.82
CA LEU A 324 -4.97 -11.39 -5.82
C LEU A 324 -4.39 -11.90 -4.51
N ASP A 325 -5.20 -11.97 -3.45
CA ASP A 325 -4.78 -12.50 -2.16
C ASP A 325 -4.88 -14.04 -2.10
N ILE A 326 -5.46 -14.65 -3.14
CA ILE A 326 -5.80 -16.07 -3.18
C ILE A 326 -5.04 -16.72 -4.32
N PHE A 327 -4.37 -17.84 -4.03
CA PHE A 327 -3.70 -18.64 -5.03
C PHE A 327 -4.63 -19.01 -6.20
N ARG A 328 -4.10 -18.84 -7.41
CA ARG A 328 -4.69 -19.34 -8.66
C ARG A 328 -3.62 -20.05 -9.46
N PHE A 329 -4.01 -21.15 -10.09
CA PHE A 329 -3.13 -21.86 -11.01
C PHE A 329 -2.85 -20.99 -12.24
N CYS A 330 -1.57 -20.86 -12.60
CA CYS A 330 -1.11 -20.10 -13.74
C CYS A 330 -0.52 -21.05 -14.79
N PRO A 331 -1.15 -21.22 -15.97
CA PRO A 331 -0.59 -22.02 -17.05
C PRO A 331 0.72 -21.45 -17.62
N THR A 332 0.93 -20.13 -17.49
CA THR A 332 2.11 -19.39 -17.98
C THR A 332 3.17 -19.16 -16.90
N PHE A 333 3.12 -19.93 -15.80
CA PHE A 333 3.95 -19.75 -14.61
C PHE A 333 5.45 -19.58 -14.94
N GLU A 334 6.03 -20.50 -15.69
CA GLU A 334 7.47 -20.47 -16.00
C GLU A 334 7.88 -19.22 -16.79
N GLN A 335 7.01 -18.77 -17.70
CA GLN A 335 7.24 -17.56 -18.49
C GLN A 335 7.17 -16.31 -17.61
N GLU A 336 6.17 -16.22 -16.73
CA GLU A 336 6.02 -15.09 -15.80
C GLU A 336 7.16 -15.02 -14.78
N GLU A 337 7.63 -16.16 -14.27
CA GLU A 337 8.78 -16.21 -13.36
C GLU A 337 10.07 -15.78 -14.06
N THR A 338 10.29 -16.21 -15.31
CA THR A 338 11.47 -15.81 -16.10
C THR A 338 11.44 -14.31 -16.39
N LEU A 339 10.29 -13.78 -16.83
CA LEU A 339 10.11 -12.34 -17.05
C LEU A 339 10.34 -11.53 -15.78
N TYR A 340 9.87 -12.01 -14.63
CA TYR A 340 10.12 -11.30 -13.38
C TYR A 340 11.61 -11.28 -13.02
N LYS A 341 12.35 -12.38 -13.24
CA LYS A 341 13.81 -12.41 -13.03
C LYS A 341 14.56 -11.40 -13.90
N GLU A 342 14.15 -11.24 -15.15
CA GLU A 342 14.69 -10.20 -16.04
C GLU A 342 14.40 -8.80 -15.51
N ILE A 343 13.17 -8.55 -15.05
CA ILE A 343 12.79 -7.25 -14.46
C ILE A 343 13.56 -7.00 -13.15
N SER A 344 13.69 -7.99 -12.27
CA SER A 344 14.37 -7.84 -10.99
C SER A 344 15.87 -7.61 -11.16
N SER A 345 16.52 -8.30 -12.11
CA SER A 345 17.94 -8.08 -12.44
C SER A 345 18.18 -6.69 -13.02
N GLU A 346 17.28 -6.18 -13.86
CA GLU A 346 17.35 -4.78 -14.34
C GLU A 346 17.22 -3.77 -13.19
N ILE A 347 16.33 -4.03 -12.23
CA ILE A 347 16.11 -3.16 -11.07
C ILE A 347 17.31 -3.16 -10.11
N LEU A 348 17.86 -4.35 -9.81
CA LEU A 348 18.96 -4.51 -8.86
C LEU A 348 20.32 -4.13 -9.47
N GLY A 349 20.45 -4.21 -10.80
CA GLY A 349 21.73 -4.06 -11.49
C GLY A 349 22.50 -5.38 -11.53
N SER A 350 23.32 -5.55 -12.57
CA SER A 350 24.08 -6.78 -12.84
C SER A 350 25.22 -7.10 -11.85
N ASP A 351 25.42 -6.28 -10.82
CA ASP A 351 26.48 -6.48 -9.81
C ASP A 351 26.06 -7.43 -8.68
N ASP A 352 24.79 -7.86 -8.65
CA ASP A 352 24.25 -8.80 -7.65
C ASP A 352 24.29 -10.28 -8.13
N GLU A 353 24.84 -10.57 -9.32
CA GLU A 353 24.97 -11.95 -9.85
C GLU A 353 26.16 -12.73 -9.24
N GLU A 354 26.94 -12.17 -8.31
CA GLU A 354 28.12 -12.84 -7.71
C GLU A 354 27.85 -13.58 -6.39
N ASP A 355 26.62 -13.60 -5.85
CA ASP A 355 26.31 -14.20 -4.54
C ASP A 355 25.37 -15.44 -4.60
N GLU A 356 25.24 -16.12 -5.74
CA GLU A 356 24.44 -17.36 -5.89
C GLU A 356 25.28 -18.65 -6.12
N ASP A 357 26.50 -18.75 -5.59
CA ASP A 357 27.23 -20.04 -5.54
C ASP A 357 28.20 -20.08 -4.33
N ASP A 358 27.70 -20.40 -3.12
CA ASP A 358 28.51 -20.99 -2.04
C ASP A 358 27.61 -21.60 -0.95
N ASP A 359 26.77 -22.57 -1.33
CA ASP A 359 26.35 -23.65 -0.43
C ASP A 359 27.30 -24.84 -0.70
N ASP A 360 28.55 -24.71 -0.25
CA ASP A 360 29.49 -25.84 -0.20
C ASP A 360 29.11 -26.74 0.98
N ASP A 361 28.63 -27.93 0.65
CA ASP A 361 28.35 -29.05 1.53
C ASP A 361 29.60 -29.42 2.37
N GLU A 362 29.63 -29.04 3.66
CA GLU A 362 30.48 -29.72 4.64
C GLU A 362 29.78 -31.01 5.12
N ASP A 363 29.86 -32.05 4.27
CA ASP A 363 29.73 -33.45 4.68
C ASP A 363 30.96 -33.83 5.52
N ASP A 364 30.84 -33.74 6.85
CA ASP A 364 31.84 -34.25 7.79
C ASP A 364 31.55 -35.74 8.08
N ASP A 365 31.95 -36.59 7.13
CA ASP A 365 32.09 -38.05 7.30
C ASP A 365 33.44 -38.34 7.98
N ASP A 366 33.43 -38.56 9.30
CA ASP A 366 34.54 -39.18 10.02
C ASP A 366 34.04 -40.46 10.75
N GLU A 367 34.07 -41.58 10.02
CA GLU A 367 34.31 -42.90 10.59
C GLU A 367 35.83 -43.17 10.57
N ASP A 368 36.48 -43.25 11.74
CA ASP A 368 37.63 -44.16 11.92
C ASP A 368 37.67 -44.76 13.34
N ASP A 369 37.76 -46.08 13.35
CA ASP A 369 37.93 -46.97 14.48
C ASP A 369 39.39 -46.96 14.97
N GLY A 370 39.63 -47.03 16.29
CA GLY A 370 40.89 -47.61 16.79
C GLY A 370 41.40 -47.14 18.17
N ASP A 371 40.88 -47.73 19.25
CA ASP A 371 41.57 -48.61 20.23
C ASP A 371 40.74 -48.78 21.52
#